data_AF-A0A965L956-F1
#
_entry.id   AF-A0A965L956-F1
#
_cell.length_a   1.000
_cell.length_b   1.000
_cell.length_c   1.000
_cell.angle_alpha   90.00
_cell.angle_beta   90.00
_cell.angle_gamma   90.00
#
_symmetry.space_group_name_H-M   'P 1'
#
loop_
_entity.id
_entity.type
_entity.pdbx_description
1 polymer ?
#
loop_
_entity_poly.entity_id
_entity_poly.type
_entity_poly.pdbx_seq_one_letter_code
_entity_poly.pdbx_strand_id
1 'polypeptide(L)'
;MTRSGAILLTVLALAACDDFKPAPAAKGPTAAPAAADFKSRISGDLSGYYIPAAPIAVDGYRVKALFLGQSADFAAWEGGSKSGSFAPVMIEFEKDGAETIRVLPKTYEITDGRVRFEGTDPRLGNVAFNGTLDQGALATARRNLGEEAPVLTGTVRAGGTAFGNQKFRWYGGD
;
A
#
# COMPACT_ATOMS: atom_id res chain seq x y z
N MET A 1 48.65 47.95 23.46
CA MET A 1 48.24 47.93 22.03
C MET A 1 47.18 48.99 21.83
N THR A 2 47.01 49.51 20.61
CA THR A 2 46.40 50.83 20.36
C THR A 2 45.17 50.73 19.44
N ARG A 3 44.38 51.81 19.38
CA ARG A 3 43.10 52.02 18.65
C ARG A 3 41.89 51.55 19.48
N SER A 4 40.99 52.41 19.96
CA SER A 4 40.34 53.63 19.43
C SER A 4 39.23 53.36 18.42
N GLY A 5 38.00 53.64 18.86
CA GLY A 5 36.76 53.64 18.09
C GLY A 5 35.65 54.20 18.97
N ALA A 6 35.13 55.37 18.63
CA ALA A 6 34.08 56.10 19.36
C ALA A 6 33.03 56.62 18.35
N ILE A 7 31.98 57.32 18.82
CA ILE A 7 31.00 58.10 18.00
C ILE A 7 30.03 57.17 17.21
N LEU A 8 28.72 57.39 17.01
CA LEU A 8 27.59 58.17 17.60
C LEU A 8 26.29 57.63 16.90
N LEU A 9 25.01 57.98 17.11
CA LEU A 9 24.20 58.80 18.05
C LEU A 9 22.73 58.27 17.97
N THR A 10 21.82 58.77 18.83
CA THR A 10 20.35 58.90 18.58
C THR A 10 19.51 57.67 18.22
N VAL A 11 18.74 57.20 19.22
CA VAL A 11 17.27 57.23 19.25
C VAL A 11 16.54 57.50 17.92
N LEU A 12 15.60 56.61 17.58
CA LEU A 12 14.29 57.01 17.04
C LEU A 12 13.20 56.15 17.71
N ALA A 13 12.09 56.76 18.12
CA ALA A 13 10.95 56.06 18.69
C ALA A 13 9.68 56.47 17.95
N LEU A 14 8.92 55.48 17.44
CA LEU A 14 7.54 55.66 17.06
C LEU A 14 6.71 54.52 17.68
N ALA A 15 5.63 54.90 18.33
CA ALA A 15 4.57 53.97 18.70
C ALA A 15 3.55 53.89 17.56
N ALA A 16 3.11 52.69 17.24
CA ALA A 16 1.91 52.43 16.44
C ALA A 16 1.17 51.27 17.11
N CYS A 17 0.06 51.59 17.78
CA CYS A 17 -0.92 50.59 18.19
C CYS A 17 -1.97 50.55 17.10
N ASP A 18 -2.08 49.42 16.40
CA ASP A 18 -3.16 49.11 15.46
C ASP A 18 -3.69 47.71 15.78
N ASP A 19 -5.00 47.52 15.63
CA ASP A 19 -5.71 46.32 16.07
C ASP A 19 -5.19 45.04 15.39
N PHE A 20 -4.65 44.11 16.19
CA PHE A 20 -4.35 42.75 15.73
C PHE A 20 -5.64 41.94 15.59
N LYS A 21 -6.44 42.27 14.57
CA LYS A 21 -7.61 41.52 14.13
C LYS A 21 -7.13 40.20 13.50
N PRO A 22 -7.44 39.02 14.08
CA PRO A 22 -6.94 37.77 13.54
C PRO A 22 -7.47 37.54 12.11
N ALA A 23 -6.57 37.42 11.14
CA ALA A 23 -6.94 36.99 9.80
C ALA A 23 -7.52 35.57 9.87
N PRO A 24 -8.59 35.24 9.11
CA PRO A 24 -9.05 33.87 8.99
C PRO A 24 -7.90 32.97 8.54
N ALA A 25 -7.71 31.83 9.23
CA ALA A 25 -6.59 30.94 8.96
C ALA A 25 -6.55 30.56 7.47
N ALA A 26 -5.49 30.98 6.78
CA ALA A 26 -5.30 30.66 5.38
C ALA A 26 -5.28 29.13 5.24
N LYS A 27 -6.17 28.58 4.40
CA LYS A 27 -6.16 27.15 4.10
C LYS A 27 -4.81 26.82 3.47
N GLY A 28 -3.97 26.10 4.22
CA GLY A 28 -2.65 25.69 3.75
C GLY A 28 -2.75 24.93 2.43
N PRO A 29 -1.68 24.90 1.61
CA PRO A 29 -1.69 24.20 0.34
C PRO A 29 -2.18 22.77 0.53
N THR A 30 -3.25 22.39 -0.16
CA THR A 30 -3.66 20.98 -0.23
C THR A 30 -2.51 20.24 -0.91
N ALA A 31 -1.81 19.41 -0.15
CA ALA A 31 -0.68 18.65 -0.67
C ALA A 31 -1.16 17.84 -1.89
N ALA A 32 -0.48 18.03 -3.03
CA ALA A 32 -0.78 17.26 -4.22
C ALA A 32 -0.63 15.77 -3.89
N PRO A 33 -1.54 14.88 -4.36
CA PRO A 33 -1.42 13.45 -4.12
C PRO A 33 -0.03 12.97 -4.55
N ALA A 34 0.65 12.22 -3.66
CA ALA A 34 1.92 11.61 -3.98
C ALA A 34 1.76 10.73 -5.23
N ALA A 35 2.72 10.80 -6.15
CA ALA A 35 2.69 9.98 -7.36
C ALA A 35 2.67 8.50 -6.98
N ALA A 36 1.74 7.75 -7.59
CA ALA A 36 1.56 6.33 -7.31
C ALA A 36 2.80 5.54 -7.77
N ASP A 37 3.49 4.92 -6.81
CA ASP A 37 4.68 4.11 -7.06
C ASP A 37 4.28 2.67 -7.37
N PHE A 38 4.28 2.31 -8.65
CA PHE A 38 3.98 0.98 -9.17
C PHE A 38 5.25 0.41 -9.81
N LYS A 39 5.74 -0.74 -9.30
CA LYS A 39 6.97 -1.38 -9.77
C LYS A 39 6.83 -2.89 -9.82
N SER A 40 6.99 -3.47 -11.00
CA SER A 40 7.15 -4.92 -11.17
C SER A 40 8.56 -5.29 -11.69
N ARG A 41 9.08 -6.42 -11.22
CA ARG A 41 10.25 -7.12 -11.77
C ARG A 41 10.07 -8.62 -11.57
N ILE A 42 9.28 -9.20 -12.45
CA ILE A 42 8.88 -10.61 -12.44
C ILE A 42 9.64 -11.32 -13.57
N SER A 43 10.31 -12.43 -13.26
CA SER A 43 10.98 -13.30 -14.24
C SER A 43 10.28 -14.65 -14.42
N GLY A 44 9.51 -15.09 -13.41
CA GLY A 44 8.65 -16.27 -13.51
C GLY A 44 7.22 -15.95 -13.96
N ASP A 45 6.30 -16.85 -13.64
CA ASP A 45 4.87 -16.58 -13.58
C ASP A 45 4.41 -16.77 -12.14
N LEU A 46 3.88 -15.69 -11.56
CA LEU A 46 3.41 -15.57 -10.18
C LEU A 46 1.89 -15.48 -10.08
N SER A 47 1.18 -15.58 -11.21
CA SER A 47 -0.26 -15.31 -11.28
C SER A 47 -1.10 -16.35 -10.52
N GLY A 48 -2.31 -15.94 -10.13
CA GLY A 48 -3.27 -16.75 -9.38
C GLY A 48 -3.67 -16.13 -8.03
N TYR A 49 -4.30 -16.97 -7.21
CA TYR A 49 -4.89 -16.60 -5.92
C TYR A 49 -4.06 -17.16 -4.77
N TYR A 50 -3.62 -16.26 -3.89
CA TYR A 50 -2.90 -16.57 -2.67
C TYR A 50 -3.91 -16.57 -1.52
N ILE A 51 -4.32 -17.75 -1.08
CA ILE A 51 -5.41 -17.96 -0.12
C ILE A 51 -4.82 -18.14 1.29
N PRO A 52 -5.29 -17.40 2.31
CA PRO A 52 -4.83 -17.59 3.68
C PRO A 52 -4.93 -19.05 4.16
N ALA A 53 -3.92 -19.52 4.89
CA ALA A 53 -3.92 -20.81 5.57
C ALA A 53 -4.60 -20.75 6.97
N ALA A 54 -4.90 -19.55 7.46
CA ALA A 54 -5.69 -19.30 8.66
C ALA A 54 -6.59 -18.06 8.43
N PRO A 55 -7.76 -17.93 9.06
CA PRO A 55 -8.62 -16.76 8.90
C PRO A 55 -7.95 -15.46 9.35
N ILE A 56 -7.97 -14.44 8.48
CA ILE A 56 -7.55 -13.07 8.78
C ILE A 56 -8.80 -12.20 8.67
N ALA A 57 -9.29 -11.65 9.78
CA ALA A 57 -10.58 -10.98 9.83
C ALA A 57 -10.57 -9.66 10.61
N VAL A 58 -11.37 -8.69 10.15
CA VAL A 58 -11.58 -7.38 10.76
C VAL A 58 -13.01 -6.89 10.43
N ASP A 59 -13.76 -6.42 11.43
CA ASP A 59 -15.13 -5.86 11.29
C ASP A 59 -16.15 -6.77 10.54
N GLY A 60 -15.94 -8.08 10.63
CA GLY A 60 -16.73 -9.12 9.96
C GLY A 60 -16.29 -9.42 8.51
N TYR A 61 -15.37 -8.65 7.94
CA TYR A 61 -14.72 -8.97 6.67
C TYR A 61 -13.53 -9.90 6.92
N ARG A 62 -13.40 -10.97 6.13
CA ARG A 62 -12.22 -11.85 6.11
C ARG A 62 -11.46 -11.71 4.81
N VAL A 63 -10.12 -11.80 4.85
CA VAL A 63 -9.30 -11.93 3.64
C VAL A 63 -9.69 -13.22 2.94
N LYS A 64 -10.11 -13.11 1.68
CA LYS A 64 -10.44 -14.22 0.79
C LYS A 64 -9.19 -14.68 0.04
N ALA A 65 -8.54 -13.74 -0.65
CA ALA A 65 -7.29 -13.97 -1.37
C ALA A 65 -6.51 -12.67 -1.57
N LEU A 66 -5.20 -12.77 -1.65
CA LEU A 66 -4.37 -11.84 -2.41
C LEU A 66 -4.33 -12.36 -3.85
N PHE A 67 -4.73 -11.53 -4.82
CA PHE A 67 -4.66 -11.86 -6.25
C PHE A 67 -3.38 -11.27 -6.86
N LEU A 68 -2.70 -12.04 -7.70
CA LEU A 68 -1.69 -11.55 -8.65
C LEU A 68 -2.11 -11.91 -10.09
N GLY A 69 -2.07 -10.94 -10.98
CA GLY A 69 -2.23 -11.12 -12.43
C GLY A 69 -0.94 -11.59 -13.10
N GLN A 70 -0.97 -11.66 -14.43
CA GLN A 70 0.20 -11.99 -15.23
C GLN A 70 1.12 -10.77 -15.41
N SER A 71 2.38 -11.00 -15.78
CA SER A 71 3.38 -9.93 -16.00
C SER A 71 2.94 -8.90 -17.06
N ALA A 72 2.04 -9.29 -17.99
CA ALA A 72 1.42 -8.38 -18.95
C ALA A 72 0.44 -7.40 -18.30
N ASP A 73 -0.32 -7.82 -17.29
CA ASP A 73 -1.27 -6.97 -16.55
C ASP A 73 -0.52 -5.90 -15.73
N PHE A 74 0.61 -6.29 -15.12
CA PHE A 74 1.53 -5.37 -14.44
C PHE A 74 2.09 -4.31 -15.40
N ALA A 75 2.64 -4.74 -16.55
CA ALA A 75 3.16 -3.84 -17.57
C ALA A 75 2.07 -2.90 -18.13
N ALA A 76 0.84 -3.38 -18.32
CA ALA A 76 -0.29 -2.56 -18.76
C ALA A 76 -0.68 -1.50 -17.72
N TRP A 77 -0.75 -1.89 -16.44
CA TRP A 77 -1.09 -0.98 -15.33
C TRP A 77 -0.03 0.11 -15.10
N GLU A 78 1.25 -0.27 -15.14
CA GLU A 78 2.40 0.65 -15.09
C GLU A 78 2.44 1.57 -16.32
N GLY A 79 2.08 1.06 -17.51
CA GLY A 79 1.85 1.83 -18.73
C GLY A 79 0.59 2.74 -18.71
N GLY A 80 -0.20 2.71 -17.63
CA GLY A 80 -1.36 3.58 -17.43
C GLY A 80 -2.72 3.00 -17.82
N SER A 81 -2.78 1.78 -18.35
CA SER A 81 -4.01 1.06 -18.70
C SER A 81 -4.72 0.52 -17.46
N LYS A 82 -5.31 1.42 -16.67
CA LYS A 82 -5.91 1.12 -15.36
C LYS A 82 -7.40 0.88 -15.48
N SER A 83 -7.86 -0.32 -15.10
CA SER A 83 -9.29 -0.57 -14.92
C SER A 83 -9.76 -0.09 -13.53
N GLY A 84 -11.00 0.36 -13.43
CA GLY A 84 -11.58 0.88 -12.18
C GLY A 84 -12.03 -0.17 -11.16
N SER A 85 -11.92 -1.47 -11.48
CA SER A 85 -12.48 -2.57 -10.66
C SER A 85 -11.59 -3.82 -10.57
N PHE A 86 -10.52 -3.87 -11.35
CA PHE A 86 -9.58 -5.00 -11.43
C PHE A 86 -8.16 -4.47 -11.71
N ALA A 87 -7.18 -4.92 -10.92
CA ALA A 87 -5.78 -4.50 -10.98
C ALA A 87 -4.85 -5.73 -10.92
N PRO A 88 -3.60 -5.64 -11.41
CA PRO A 88 -2.68 -6.78 -11.44
C PRO A 88 -2.25 -7.28 -10.06
N VAL A 89 -2.48 -6.50 -9.01
CA VAL A 89 -2.42 -6.96 -7.62
C VAL A 89 -3.58 -6.36 -6.84
N MET A 90 -4.30 -7.21 -6.09
CA MET A 90 -5.44 -6.80 -5.27
C MET A 90 -5.52 -7.67 -4.01
N ILE A 91 -6.18 -7.19 -2.97
CA ILE A 91 -6.63 -8.04 -1.87
C ILE A 91 -8.16 -8.10 -1.91
N GLU A 92 -8.69 -9.31 -2.10
CA GLU A 92 -10.11 -9.60 -1.95
C GLU A 92 -10.41 -9.87 -0.47
N PHE A 93 -11.41 -9.15 0.06
CA PHE A 93 -12.06 -9.46 1.32
C PHE A 93 -13.50 -9.90 1.03
N GLU A 94 -14.06 -10.76 1.87
CA GLU A 94 -15.46 -11.16 1.80
C GLU A 94 -16.13 -11.11 3.18
N LYS A 95 -17.46 -10.93 3.18
CA LYS A 95 -18.29 -10.94 4.38
C LYS A 95 -19.51 -11.81 4.15
N ASP A 96 -19.72 -12.73 5.08
CA ASP A 96 -20.83 -13.70 5.12
C ASP A 96 -21.04 -14.52 3.82
N GLY A 97 -19.99 -14.62 3.00
CA GLY A 97 -19.99 -15.31 1.70
C GLY A 97 -20.77 -14.60 0.58
N ALA A 98 -21.39 -13.45 0.87
CA ALA A 98 -22.26 -12.73 -0.06
C ALA A 98 -21.69 -11.38 -0.52
N GLU A 99 -20.99 -10.66 0.36
CA GLU A 99 -20.35 -9.38 0.03
C GLU A 99 -18.87 -9.60 -0.30
N THR A 100 -18.34 -8.95 -1.34
CA THR A 100 -16.91 -8.97 -1.69
C THR A 100 -16.39 -7.55 -1.89
N ILE A 101 -15.23 -7.25 -1.31
CA ILE A 101 -14.48 -6.01 -1.49
C ILE A 101 -13.19 -6.33 -2.25
N ARG A 102 -12.93 -5.62 -3.34
CA ARG A 102 -11.62 -5.61 -4.02
C ARG A 102 -10.86 -4.35 -3.65
N VAL A 103 -9.80 -4.48 -2.87
CA VAL A 103 -8.92 -3.34 -2.60
C VAL A 103 -7.92 -3.21 -3.75
N LEU A 104 -7.98 -2.09 -4.47
CA LEU A 104 -7.07 -1.75 -5.56
C LEU A 104 -5.78 -1.08 -5.03
N PRO A 105 -4.65 -1.20 -5.76
CA PRO A 105 -3.37 -0.69 -5.29
C PRO A 105 -3.26 0.83 -5.52
N LYS A 106 -2.80 1.53 -4.47
CA LYS A 106 -2.22 2.88 -4.55
C LYS A 106 -0.71 2.82 -4.82
N THR A 107 -0.04 1.79 -4.32
CA THR A 107 1.37 1.46 -4.60
C THR A 107 1.56 -0.06 -4.62
N TYR A 108 2.60 -0.53 -5.31
CA TYR A 108 3.11 -1.90 -5.15
C TYR A 108 4.59 -2.03 -5.52
N GLU A 109 5.24 -3.03 -4.94
CA GLU A 109 6.56 -3.53 -5.36
C GLU A 109 6.47 -5.06 -5.45
N ILE A 110 6.46 -5.60 -6.67
CA ILE A 110 6.32 -7.03 -6.94
C ILE A 110 7.59 -7.55 -7.60
N THR A 111 8.22 -8.55 -7.00
CA THR A 111 9.33 -9.31 -7.57
C THR A 111 9.17 -10.80 -7.27
N ASP A 112 9.96 -11.65 -7.93
CA ASP A 112 9.91 -13.10 -7.72
C ASP A 112 10.08 -13.51 -6.24
N GLY A 113 10.77 -12.71 -5.42
CA GLY A 113 10.94 -12.96 -3.98
C GLY A 113 10.07 -12.10 -3.05
N ARG A 114 9.32 -11.11 -3.56
CA ARG A 114 8.64 -10.10 -2.74
C ARG A 114 7.27 -9.71 -3.29
N VAL A 115 6.28 -9.64 -2.40
CA VAL A 115 5.01 -8.97 -2.67
C VAL A 115 4.82 -7.85 -1.66
N ARG A 116 4.75 -6.61 -2.14
CA ARG A 116 4.28 -5.43 -1.39
C ARG A 116 3.12 -4.77 -2.11
N PHE A 117 2.12 -4.38 -1.32
CA PHE A 117 0.88 -3.75 -1.78
C PHE A 117 0.41 -2.76 -0.71
N GLU A 118 -0.02 -1.58 -1.11
CA GLU A 118 -0.83 -0.69 -0.26
C GLU A 118 -2.04 -0.16 -1.04
N GLY A 119 -3.20 -0.12 -0.37
CA GLY A 119 -4.48 0.32 -0.93
C GLY A 119 -5.43 0.80 0.17
N THR A 120 -6.65 1.19 -0.20
CA THR A 120 -7.68 1.63 0.77
C THR A 120 -9.09 1.28 0.33
N ASP A 121 -9.94 0.85 1.27
CA ASP A 121 -11.41 0.80 1.12
C ASP A 121 -12.05 1.65 2.24
N PRO A 122 -13.20 2.33 2.02
CA PRO A 122 -13.83 3.19 3.03
C PRO A 122 -14.23 2.50 4.34
N ARG A 123 -14.37 1.17 4.36
CA ARG A 123 -14.72 0.35 5.54
C ARG A 123 -13.50 -0.29 6.18
N LEU A 124 -12.55 -0.74 5.36
CA LEU A 124 -11.31 -1.41 5.82
C LEU A 124 -10.17 -0.43 6.16
N GLY A 125 -10.34 0.86 5.82
CA GLY A 125 -9.32 1.89 6.00
C GLY A 125 -8.09 1.66 5.12
N ASN A 126 -6.90 1.87 5.69
CA ASN A 126 -5.64 1.51 5.03
C ASN A 126 -5.43 0.00 5.07
N VAL A 127 -5.26 -0.59 3.89
CA VAL A 127 -4.99 -2.01 3.72
C VAL A 127 -3.61 -2.17 3.09
N ALA A 128 -2.76 -3.02 3.68
CA ALA A 128 -1.43 -3.26 3.16
C ALA A 128 -1.01 -4.72 3.30
N PHE A 129 -0.10 -5.15 2.41
CA PHE A 129 0.61 -6.41 2.54
C PHE A 129 2.10 -6.22 2.28
N ASN A 130 2.93 -6.94 3.04
CA ASN A 130 4.36 -7.05 2.81
C ASN A 130 4.80 -8.47 3.18
N GLY A 131 5.26 -9.23 2.19
CA GLY A 131 5.63 -10.63 2.34
C GLY A 131 6.72 -11.10 1.39
N THR A 132 7.22 -12.31 1.67
CA THR A 132 8.27 -13.02 0.95
C THR A 132 7.68 -14.27 0.31
N LEU A 133 7.96 -14.45 -0.98
CA LEU A 133 7.45 -15.53 -1.81
C LEU A 133 8.51 -16.61 -2.00
N ASP A 134 8.18 -17.86 -1.69
CA ASP A 134 9.04 -19.02 -1.92
C ASP A 134 8.82 -19.56 -3.35
N GLN A 135 9.81 -19.31 -4.21
CA GLN A 135 9.79 -19.76 -5.60
C GLN A 135 9.85 -21.28 -5.76
N GLY A 136 10.45 -22.01 -4.82
CA GLY A 136 10.49 -23.47 -4.83
C GLY A 136 9.14 -24.08 -4.49
N ALA A 137 8.49 -23.56 -3.44
CA ALA A 137 7.14 -23.96 -3.06
C ALA A 137 6.12 -23.56 -4.14
N LEU A 138 6.17 -22.34 -4.67
CA LEU A 138 5.30 -21.90 -5.77
C LEU A 138 5.47 -22.75 -7.03
N ALA A 139 6.70 -23.05 -7.45
CA ALA A 139 6.95 -23.89 -8.61
C ALA A 139 6.49 -25.36 -8.40
N THR A 140 6.37 -25.81 -7.15
CA THR A 140 5.84 -27.15 -6.82
C THR A 140 4.32 -27.14 -6.83
N ALA A 141 3.69 -26.21 -6.11
CA ALA A 141 2.24 -26.01 -6.12
C ALA A 141 1.66 -25.81 -7.53
N ARG A 142 2.35 -25.03 -8.40
CA ARG A 142 1.93 -24.81 -9.80
C ARG A 142 2.02 -26.08 -10.66
N ARG A 143 3.00 -26.97 -10.42
CA ARG A 143 3.09 -28.27 -11.11
C ARG A 143 2.02 -29.25 -10.63
N ASN A 144 1.64 -29.16 -9.36
CA ASN A 144 0.64 -30.02 -8.71
C ASN A 144 -0.81 -29.54 -8.94
N LEU A 145 -1.01 -28.41 -9.65
CA LEU A 145 -2.30 -27.72 -9.84
C LEU A 145 -2.95 -27.26 -8.51
N GLY A 146 -2.13 -27.02 -7.49
CA GLY A 146 -2.52 -26.67 -6.14
C GLY A 146 -1.73 -27.49 -5.11
N GLU A 147 -1.45 -26.90 -3.95
CA GLU A 147 -0.86 -27.62 -2.82
C GLU A 147 -1.23 -26.95 -1.49
N GLU A 148 -1.42 -27.75 -0.44
CA GLU A 148 -1.71 -27.25 0.91
C GLU A 148 -0.50 -26.60 1.60
N ALA A 149 0.71 -26.74 1.02
CA ALA A 149 1.92 -26.06 1.47
C ALA A 149 1.83 -24.54 1.22
N PRO A 150 2.06 -23.70 2.25
CA PRO A 150 2.11 -22.25 2.05
C PRO A 150 3.34 -21.82 1.22
N VAL A 151 3.09 -21.06 0.15
CA VAL A 151 4.14 -20.54 -0.75
C VAL A 151 4.55 -19.11 -0.42
N LEU A 152 3.70 -18.37 0.29
CA LEU A 152 3.87 -16.95 0.59
C LEU A 152 3.67 -16.72 2.09
N THR A 153 4.59 -15.98 2.72
CA THR A 153 4.47 -15.58 4.13
C THR A 153 4.69 -14.07 4.28
N GLY A 154 3.84 -13.38 5.05
CA GLY A 154 3.93 -11.94 5.21
C GLY A 154 3.13 -11.35 6.36
N THR A 155 2.96 -10.03 6.33
CA THR A 155 2.09 -9.27 7.24
C THR A 155 0.95 -8.63 6.46
N VAL A 156 -0.29 -8.86 6.88
CA VAL A 156 -1.47 -8.10 6.43
C VAL A 156 -1.72 -6.95 7.40
N ARG A 157 -2.14 -5.79 6.91
CA ARG A 157 -2.77 -4.73 7.70
C ARG A 157 -4.14 -4.40 7.13
N ALA A 158 -5.13 -4.22 7.99
CA ALA A 158 -6.48 -3.76 7.67
C ALA A 158 -7.18 -3.28 8.96
N GLY A 159 -8.07 -2.30 8.89
CA GLY A 159 -8.81 -1.75 10.05
C GLY A 159 -7.89 -1.30 11.20
N GLY A 160 -6.73 -0.73 10.87
CA GLY A 160 -5.68 -0.35 11.84
C GLY A 160 -4.93 -1.51 12.50
N THR A 161 -5.39 -2.75 12.32
CA THR A 161 -4.78 -3.96 12.90
C THR A 161 -3.70 -4.53 11.99
N ALA A 162 -2.66 -5.14 12.58
CA ALA A 162 -1.56 -5.80 11.86
C ALA A 162 -1.46 -7.28 12.22
N PHE A 163 -1.66 -8.14 11.22
CA PHE A 163 -1.61 -9.60 11.33
C PHE A 163 -0.27 -10.07 10.76
N GLY A 164 0.71 -10.35 11.64
CA GLY A 164 2.04 -10.83 11.26
C GLY A 164 2.10 -12.35 11.01
N ASN A 165 3.17 -12.81 10.37
CA ASN A 165 3.48 -14.22 10.10
C ASN A 165 2.35 -15.01 9.39
N GLN A 166 1.53 -14.31 8.59
CA GLN A 166 0.41 -14.88 7.88
C GLN A 166 0.89 -15.68 6.67
N LYS A 167 0.40 -16.91 6.55
CA LYS A 167 0.79 -17.89 5.54
C LYS A 167 -0.30 -18.05 4.50
N PHE A 168 0.07 -18.16 3.23
CA PHE A 168 -0.84 -18.27 2.10
C PHE A 168 -0.44 -19.43 1.17
N ARG A 169 -1.43 -20.23 0.78
CA ARG A 169 -1.34 -21.30 -0.23
C ARG A 169 -1.61 -20.71 -1.62
N TRP A 170 -1.14 -21.36 -2.68
CA TRP A 170 -1.43 -20.94 -4.06
C TRP A 170 -2.51 -21.81 -4.70
N TYR A 171 -3.38 -21.17 -5.48
CA TYR A 171 -4.37 -21.79 -6.36
C TYR A 171 -4.44 -20.98 -7.66
N GLY A 172 -4.51 -21.66 -8.82
CA GLY A 172 -4.45 -21.01 -10.13
C GLY A 172 -5.67 -20.18 -10.51
N GLY A 173 -6.82 -20.45 -9.90
CA GLY A 173 -8.13 -20.14 -10.48
C GLY A 173 -8.66 -21.33 -11.28
N ASP A 174 -9.88 -21.16 -11.81
CA ASP A 174 -10.53 -22.03 -12.80
C ASP A 174 -10.48 -21.37 -14.20
#